data_AF-A0A453QVM1-F1
#
_entry.id   AF-A0A453QVM1-F1
#
_cell.length_a   1.000
_cell.length_b   1.000
_cell.length_c   1.000
_cell.angle_alpha   90.00
_cell.angle_beta   90.00
_cell.angle_gamma   90.00
#
_symmetry.space_group_name_H-M   'P 1'
#
loop_
_entity.id
_entity.type
_entity.pdbx_description
1 polymer ?
#
loop_
_entity_poly.entity_id
_entity_poly.type
_entity_poly.pdbx_seq_one_letter_code
_entity_poly.pdbx_strand_id
1 'polypeptide(L)'
;FGDDDLSGFRGLVLDLSYRPVNVVCWKRAICLEFMEKADVLEYYDQTVSSPSGSFYIPAVLRVPQLLQVVKRRRVKHCLSRKNILFRDGFSCQ
;
A
#
# COMPACT_ATOMS: atom_id res chain seq x y z
N PHE A 1 -3.51 7.64 17.85
CA PHE A 1 -3.19 8.42 16.65
C PHE A 1 -1.68 8.49 16.58
N GLY A 2 -1.04 7.40 16.18
CA GLY A 2 0.41 7.33 16.12
C GLY A 2 0.90 8.10 14.91
N ASP A 3 1.86 8.98 15.14
CA ASP A 3 2.51 9.81 14.13
C ASP A 3 2.81 9.00 12.86
N ASP A 4 2.41 9.57 11.72
CA ASP A 4 2.74 9.09 10.38
C ASP A 4 4.23 9.44 10.13
N ASP A 5 5.14 9.11 11.07
CA ASP A 5 6.58 9.42 11.02
C ASP A 5 7.25 8.72 9.83
N LEU A 6 6.62 7.63 9.38
CA LEU A 6 7.01 6.91 8.18
C LEU A 6 6.47 7.52 6.86
N SER A 7 5.67 8.59 6.92
CA SER A 7 5.03 9.19 5.72
C SER A 7 6.02 9.75 4.70
N GLY A 8 7.25 10.03 5.12
CA GLY A 8 8.36 10.43 4.25
C GLY A 8 8.91 9.29 3.38
N PHE A 9 8.77 8.04 3.79
CA PHE A 9 9.32 6.90 3.05
C PHE A 9 8.50 6.60 1.79
N ARG A 10 9.21 6.48 0.67
CA ARG A 10 8.65 6.21 -0.65
C ARG A 10 9.47 5.13 -1.33
N GLY A 11 8.79 4.22 -2.02
CA GLY A 11 9.44 3.20 -2.85
C GLY A 11 9.53 3.67 -4.30
N LEU A 12 10.70 3.56 -4.91
CA LEU A 12 10.88 3.72 -6.35
C LEU A 12 10.46 2.43 -7.05
N VAL A 13 9.65 2.54 -8.11
CA VAL A 13 9.20 1.41 -8.91
C VAL A 13 9.87 1.45 -10.27
N LEU A 14 10.56 0.36 -10.60
CA LEU A 14 11.28 0.14 -11.84
C LEU A 14 10.54 -0.86 -12.72
N ASP A 15 10.70 -0.70 -14.04
CA ASP A 15 10.29 -1.70 -15.03
C ASP A 15 11.33 -2.83 -15.15
N LEU A 16 11.04 -3.84 -15.97
CA LEU A 16 11.98 -4.90 -16.38
C LEU A 16 13.29 -4.38 -16.95
N SER A 17 13.28 -3.20 -17.59
CA SER A 17 14.48 -2.52 -18.12
C SER A 17 15.20 -1.63 -17.09
N TYR A 18 14.88 -1.74 -15.79
CA TYR A 18 15.43 -0.90 -14.71
C TYR A 18 15.18 0.60 -14.90
N ARG A 19 14.19 0.98 -15.71
CA ARG A 19 13.79 2.37 -15.92
C ARG A 19 12.83 2.79 -14.81
N PRO A 20 12.97 3.97 -14.22
CA PRO A 20 12.03 4.46 -13.21
C PRO A 20 10.67 4.75 -13.86
N VAL A 21 9.62 4.13 -13.33
CA VAL A 21 8.26 4.26 -13.87
C VAL A 21 7.35 5.03 -12.93
N ASN A 22 7.50 4.82 -11.62
CA ASN A 22 6.62 5.43 -10.63
C ASN A 22 7.27 5.52 -9.24
N VAL A 23 6.71 6.34 -8.36
CA VAL A 23 7.07 6.41 -6.95
C VAL A 23 5.82 6.16 -6.11
N VAL A 24 5.89 5.17 -5.22
CA VAL A 24 4.78 4.75 -4.37
C VAL A 24 5.06 5.05 -2.90
N CYS A 25 4.02 5.18 -2.08
CA CYS A 25 4.20 5.28 -0.62
C CYS A 25 4.66 3.93 -0.04
N TRP A 26 5.36 3.97 1.09
CA TRP A 26 5.86 2.77 1.79
C TRP A 26 4.79 1.70 2.02
N LYS A 27 3.58 2.10 2.45
CA LYS A 27 2.44 1.17 2.68
C LYS A 27 2.13 0.37 1.42
N ARG A 28 2.16 1.03 0.26
CA ARG A 28 1.90 0.38 -1.03
C ARG A 28 3.08 -0.45 -1.49
N ALA A 29 4.32 -0.03 -1.25
CA ALA A 29 5.51 -0.83 -1.52
C ALA A 29 5.45 -2.18 -0.79
N ILE A 30 5.17 -2.18 0.51
CA ILE A 30 4.98 -3.40 1.31
C ILE A 30 3.85 -4.26 0.72
N CYS A 31 2.70 -3.67 0.38
CA CYS A 31 1.62 -4.44 -0.24
C CYS A 31 2.02 -5.11 -1.56
N LEU A 32 2.92 -4.51 -2.35
CA LEU A 32 3.34 -5.10 -3.62
C LEU A 32 4.25 -6.31 -3.44
N GLU A 33 5.16 -6.22 -2.46
CA GLU A 33 6.01 -7.33 -2.03
C GLU A 33 5.15 -8.49 -1.48
N PHE A 34 4.26 -8.21 -0.53
CA PHE A 34 3.39 -9.23 0.09
C PHE A 34 2.42 -9.89 -0.90
N MET A 35 2.06 -9.21 -1.98
CA MET A 35 1.22 -9.77 -3.04
C MET A 35 2.05 -10.51 -4.11
N GLU A 36 3.36 -10.61 -3.96
CA GLU A 36 4.29 -11.18 -4.94
C GLU A 36 4.15 -10.53 -6.33
N LYS A 37 3.83 -9.23 -6.35
CA LYS A 37 3.64 -8.44 -7.60
C LYS A 37 4.87 -7.64 -7.99
N ALA A 38 5.85 -7.53 -7.10
CA ALA A 38 7.07 -6.81 -7.32
C ALA A 38 8.22 -7.53 -6.63
N ASP A 39 9.37 -7.56 -7.27
CA ASP A 39 10.62 -7.99 -6.67
C ASP A 39 11.24 -6.80 -5.94
N VAL A 40 11.65 -6.98 -4.68
CA VAL A 40 12.39 -5.94 -3.95
C VAL A 40 13.87 -6.03 -4.31
N LEU A 41 14.46 -4.89 -4.67
CA LEU A 41 15.89 -4.78 -4.95
C LEU A 41 16.66 -4.22 -3.75
N GLU A 42 16.06 -3.29 -3.02
CA GLU A 42 16.67 -2.57 -1.90
C GLU A 42 15.61 -2.30 -0.82
N TYR A 43 16.03 -2.33 0.44
CA TYR A 43 15.21 -2.00 1.61
C TYR A 43 15.79 -0.78 2.34
N TYR A 44 14.95 -0.03 3.03
CA TYR A 44 15.39 0.94 4.03
C TYR A 44 15.78 0.22 5.32
N ASP A 45 16.70 0.81 6.08
CA ASP A 45 17.09 0.34 7.41
C ASP A 45 15.95 0.45 8.44
N GLN A 46 14.92 1.24 8.12
CA GLN A 46 13.75 1.41 8.97
C GLN A 46 12.80 0.22 8.87
N THR A 47 12.43 -0.34 10.02
CA THR A 47 11.43 -1.40 10.13
C THR A 47 10.05 -0.87 10.51
N VAL A 48 9.02 -1.52 10.00
CA VAL A 48 7.62 -1.34 10.39
C VAL A 48 7.18 -2.51 11.25
N SER A 49 6.56 -2.21 12.38
CA SER A 49 5.98 -3.22 13.27
C SER A 49 4.51 -3.50 12.91
N SER A 50 4.20 -4.77 12.77
CA SER A 50 2.86 -5.34 12.66
C SER A 50 2.58 -6.20 13.91
N PRO A 51 1.32 -6.41 14.30
CA PRO A 51 1.00 -7.35 15.38
C PRO A 51 1.60 -8.75 15.19
N SER A 52 1.86 -9.14 13.94
CA SER A 52 2.40 -10.47 13.59
C SER A 52 3.92 -10.50 13.35
N GLY A 53 4.64 -9.36 13.41
CA GLY A 53 6.08 -9.32 13.14
C GLY A 53 6.62 -7.94 12.76
N SER A 54 7.92 -7.85 12.48
CA SER A 54 8.56 -6.63 11.98
C SER A 54 9.03 -6.84 10.53
N PHE A 55 8.86 -5.81 9.70
CA PHE A 55 9.15 -5.86 8.27
C PHE A 55 9.96 -4.64 7.84
N TYR A 56 10.97 -4.84 7.00
CA TYR A 56 11.72 -3.72 6.42
C TYR A 56 10.90 -3.01 5.35
N ILE A 57 11.09 -1.69 5.20
CA ILE A 57 10.38 -0.93 4.17
C ILE A 57 11.09 -1.10 2.83
N PRO A 58 10.43 -1.57 1.76
CA PRO A 58 11.05 -1.66 0.44
C PRO A 58 11.33 -0.26 -0.13
N ALA A 59 12.59 0.00 -0.49
CA ALA A 59 13.05 1.27 -1.06
C ALA A 59 13.00 1.27 -2.59
N VAL A 60 13.39 0.16 -3.22
CA VAL A 60 13.37 0.01 -4.69
C VAL A 60 12.73 -1.31 -5.05
N LEU A 61 11.73 -1.27 -5.91
CA LEU A 61 10.98 -2.44 -6.37
C LEU A 61 11.00 -2.51 -7.89
N ARG A 62 11.09 -3.73 -8.43
CA ARG A 62 10.96 -4.02 -9.85
C ARG A 62 9.64 -4.74 -10.10
N VAL A 63 8.85 -4.24 -11.03
CA VAL A 63 7.57 -4.87 -11.41
C VAL A 63 7.68 -5.53 -12.80
N PRO A 64 7.24 -6.78 -12.96
CA PRO A 64 7.29 -7.49 -14.26
C PRO A 64 6.18 -7.05 -15.22
N GLN A 65 5.11 -6.45 -14.71
CA GLN A 65 4.03 -5.87 -15.51
C GLN A 65 3.79 -4.45 -15.03
N LEU A 66 3.61 -3.53 -15.98
CA LEU A 66 3.18 -2.17 -15.68
C LEU A 66 1.86 -2.25 -14.92
N LEU A 67 1.93 -2.11 -13.59
CA LEU A 67 0.76 -1.99 -12.75
C LEU A 67 0.08 -0.71 -13.16
N GLN A 68 -0.86 -0.82 -14.09
CA GLN A 68 -1.83 0.22 -14.38
C GLN A 68 -2.21 0.77 -13.03
N VAL A 69 -1.93 2.05 -12.80
CA VAL A 69 -2.35 2.74 -11.59
C VAL A 69 -3.86 2.69 -11.67
N VAL A 70 -4.45 1.62 -11.14
CA VAL A 70 -5.88 1.49 -10.98
C VAL A 70 -6.16 2.66 -10.05
N LYS A 71 -6.62 3.77 -10.62
CA LYS A 71 -7.14 4.90 -9.87
C LYS A 71 -8.25 4.25 -9.08
N ARG A 72 -7.95 3.80 -7.85
CA ARG A 72 -8.96 3.33 -6.92
C ARG A 72 -9.89 4.52 -6.86
N ARG A 73 -11.07 4.39 -7.49
CA ARG A 73 -12.17 5.31 -7.23
C ARG A 73 -12.24 5.30 -5.71
N ARG A 74 -11.87 6.42 -5.08
CA ARG A 74 -12.09 6.57 -3.65
C ARG A 74 -13.60 6.45 -3.54
N VAL A 75 -14.08 5.26 -3.23
CA VAL A 75 -15.47 5.08 -2.88
C VAL A 75 -15.55 5.75 -1.52
N LYS A 76 -15.83 7.06 -1.53
CA LYS A 76 -16.34 7.76 -0.38
C LYS A 76 -17.71 7.14 -0.14
N HIS A 77 -17.74 5.98 0.51
CA HIS A 77 -18.92 5.61 1.27
C HIS A 77 -18.98 6.64 2.39
N CYS A 78 -19.71 7.72 2.15
CA CYS A 78 -20.11 8.62 3.22
C CYS A 78 -20.77 7.73 4.27
N LEU A 79 -20.20 7.66 5.47
CA LEU A 79 -20.75 6.91 6.60
C LEU A 79 -22.02 7.64 7.05
N SER A 80 -23.11 7.44 6.31
CA SER A 80 -24.43 7.91 6.67
C SER A 80 -25.17 6.80 7.41
N ARG A 81 -26.10 7.14 8.29
CA ARG A 81 -26.97 6.16 8.96
C ARG A 81 -27.60 5.19 7.98
N LYS A 82 -28.04 5.67 6.81
CA LYS A 82 -28.61 4.82 5.74
C LYS A 82 -27.62 3.77 5.22
N ASN A 83 -26.36 4.16 4.99
CA ASN A 83 -25.34 3.23 4.50
C ASN A 83 -24.92 2.21 5.58
N ILE A 84 -24.97 2.61 6.85
CA ILE A 84 -24.71 1.71 7.97
C ILE A 84 -25.84 0.70 8.12
N LEU A 85 -27.11 1.13 8.15
CA LEU A 85 -28.24 0.21 8.20
C LEU A 85 -28.26 -0.73 6.98
N PHE A 86 -27.94 -0.24 5.78
CA PHE A 86 -27.88 -1.10 4.60
C PHE A 86 -26.78 -2.17 4.72
N ARG A 87 -25.62 -1.84 5.30
CA ARG A 87 -24.54 -2.80 5.58
C ARG A 87 -24.98 -3.85 6.59
N ASP A 88 -25.66 -3.42 7.64
CA ASP A 88 -26.06 -4.26 8.77
C ASP A 88 -27.41 -4.97 8.53
N GLY A 89 -27.92 -4.95 7.29
CA GLY A 89 -29.17 -5.64 6.92
C GLY A 89 -30.41 -5.08 7.63
N PHE A 90 -30.39 -3.79 7.98
CA PHE A 90 -31.37 -3.12 8.84
C PHE A 90 -31.53 -3.77 10.22
N SER A 91 -30.56 -4.58 10.64
CA SER A 91 -30.49 -5.13 11.99
C SER A 91 -29.65 -4.22 12.89
N CYS A 92 -30.08 -4.04 14.14
CA CYS A 92 -29.22 -3.42 15.14
C CYS A 92 -28.16 -4.43 15.62
N GLN A 93 -26.91 -3.98 15.70
CA GLN A 93 -25.84 -4.65 16.46
C GLN A 93 -25.80 -4.14 17.90
#